data_AF-A0A814LP25-F1
#
_entry.id   AF-A0A814LP25-F1
#
_cell.length_a   1.000
_cell.length_b   1.000
_cell.length_c   1.000
_cell.angle_alpha   90.00
_cell.angle_beta   90.00
_cell.angle_gamma   90.00
#
_symmetry.space_group_name_H-M   'P 1'
#
loop_
_entity.id
_entity.type
_entity.pdbx_description
1 polymer ?
#
loop_
_entity_poly.entity_id
_entity_poly.type
_entity_poly.pdbx_seq_one_letter_code
_entity_poly.pdbx_strand_id
1 'polypeptide(L)'
;MKDSTAFESSLDQNMDIDLILSTRLEELQQKFPERFPKSIYVLKDAHDNVPNEWKERLIEARGKGNGQRIILIPYNMASFHWAGILLKFKTDQEIELTQFMDPVEYSDFFLERLGNEFAEIYSDAMLR
;
A
#
# COMPACT_ATOMS: atom_id res chain seq x y z
N MET A 1 -1.02 -13.92 41.29
CA MET A 1 -1.51 -14.00 39.89
C MET A 1 -1.00 -12.76 39.18
N LYS A 2 0.01 -12.93 38.33
CA LYS A 2 0.68 -11.83 37.62
C LYS A 2 0.23 -11.84 36.16
N ASP A 3 -0.17 -10.65 35.72
CA ASP A 3 -0.04 -10.06 34.39
C ASP A 3 -0.44 -10.92 33.18
N SER A 4 -1.63 -10.61 32.67
CA SER A 4 -2.10 -11.02 31.33
C SER A 4 -2.64 -9.80 30.58
N THR A 5 -1.85 -8.74 30.48
CA THR A 5 -2.17 -7.50 29.74
C THR A 5 -1.09 -7.18 28.70
N ALA A 6 -0.68 -8.19 27.94
CA ALA A 6 0.27 -8.03 26.83
C ALA A 6 -0.28 -8.53 25.48
N PHE A 7 -1.58 -8.79 25.37
CA PHE A 7 -2.16 -9.36 24.14
C PHE A 7 -3.19 -8.45 23.45
N GLU A 8 -3.48 -7.26 23.98
CA GLU A 8 -4.49 -6.34 23.41
C GLU A 8 -3.88 -5.10 22.74
N SER A 9 -2.57 -4.87 22.77
CA SER A 9 -1.98 -3.63 22.24
C SER A 9 -1.53 -3.67 20.77
N SER A 10 -1.77 -4.78 20.04
CA SER A 10 -1.32 -4.92 18.65
C SER A 10 -2.45 -4.84 17.61
N LEU A 11 -3.72 -4.76 18.04
CA LEU A 11 -4.88 -4.75 17.13
C LEU A 11 -5.45 -3.37 16.83
N ASP A 12 -5.11 -2.33 17.61
CA ASP A 12 -5.72 -1.00 17.49
C ASP A 12 -4.91 0.02 16.66
N GLN A 13 -3.66 -0.27 16.27
CA GLN A 13 -2.82 0.70 15.57
C GLN A 13 -2.84 0.59 14.04
N ASN A 14 -3.15 -0.59 13.50
CA ASN A 14 -3.30 -0.78 12.05
C ASN A 14 -4.60 -0.15 11.52
N MET A 15 -5.67 -0.10 12.35
CA MET A 15 -6.93 0.60 12.00
C MET A 15 -6.78 2.13 11.85
N ASP A 16 -5.69 2.73 12.37
CA ASP A 16 -5.54 4.19 12.39
C ASP A 16 -4.87 4.71 11.11
N ILE A 17 -3.91 3.97 10.52
CA ILE A 17 -3.14 4.50 9.37
C ILE A 17 -3.98 4.64 8.10
N ASP A 18 -4.90 3.72 7.84
CA ASP A 18 -5.76 3.80 6.66
C ASP A 18 -6.75 4.95 6.78
N LEU A 19 -7.26 5.17 7.99
CA LEU A 19 -8.09 6.31 8.32
C LEU A 19 -7.29 7.60 8.15
N ILE A 20 -6.07 7.67 8.70
CA ILE A 20 -5.18 8.84 8.56
C ILE A 20 -4.89 9.12 7.08
N LEU A 21 -4.48 8.12 6.30
CA LEU A 21 -4.13 8.30 4.89
C LEU A 21 -5.36 8.69 4.05
N SER A 22 -6.51 8.06 4.31
CA SER A 22 -7.76 8.40 3.63
C SER A 22 -8.20 9.82 3.96
N THR A 23 -8.19 10.22 5.24
CA THR A 23 -8.52 11.57 5.68
C THR A 23 -7.56 12.61 5.12
N ARG A 24 -6.24 12.34 5.13
CA ARG A 24 -5.24 13.25 4.53
C ARG A 24 -5.43 13.40 3.03
N LEU A 25 -5.76 12.31 2.34
CA LEU A 25 -6.07 12.36 0.91
C LEU A 25 -7.32 13.21 0.65
N GLU A 26 -8.39 13.03 1.42
CA GLU A 26 -9.59 13.86 1.34
C GLU A 26 -9.27 15.35 1.59
N GLU A 27 -8.47 15.67 2.62
CA GLU A 27 -8.00 17.03 2.90
C GLU A 27 -7.23 17.62 1.71
N LEU A 28 -6.34 16.84 1.09
CA LEU A 28 -5.55 17.27 -0.06
C LEU A 28 -6.41 17.47 -1.32
N GLN A 29 -7.40 16.60 -1.55
CA GLN A 29 -8.35 16.74 -2.65
C GLN A 29 -9.24 17.99 -2.47
N GLN A 30 -9.63 18.30 -1.24
CA GLN A 30 -10.38 19.53 -0.93
C GLN A 30 -9.52 20.78 -1.13
N LYS A 31 -8.25 20.75 -0.69
CA LYS A 31 -7.34 21.91 -0.78
C LYS A 31 -6.78 22.13 -2.19
N PHE A 32 -6.56 21.06 -2.95
CA PHE A 32 -5.90 21.10 -4.26
C PHE A 32 -6.58 20.16 -5.27
N PRO A 33 -7.85 20.42 -5.64
CA PRO A 33 -8.66 19.52 -6.46
C PRO A 33 -8.10 19.28 -7.86
N GLU A 34 -7.38 20.25 -8.44
CA GLU A 34 -6.73 20.10 -9.76
C GLU A 34 -5.48 19.23 -9.71
N ARG A 35 -4.82 19.13 -8.55
CA ARG A 35 -3.57 18.38 -8.36
C ARG A 35 -3.83 16.94 -7.90
N PHE A 36 -4.92 16.71 -7.18
CA PHE A 36 -5.31 15.39 -6.68
C PHE A 36 -6.71 15.04 -7.21
N PRO A 37 -6.80 14.37 -8.37
CA PRO A 37 -8.09 13.93 -8.90
C PRO A 37 -8.74 12.87 -7.99
N LYS A 38 -10.06 12.70 -8.11
CA LYS A 38 -10.86 11.79 -7.26
C LYS A 38 -10.53 10.29 -7.42
N SER A 39 -9.67 9.89 -8.35
CA SER A 39 -9.39 8.47 -8.66
C SER A 39 -8.21 7.88 -7.88
N ILE A 40 -7.86 8.47 -6.73
CA ILE A 40 -6.85 7.92 -5.83
C ILE A 40 -7.55 7.01 -4.81
N TYR A 41 -7.15 5.74 -4.78
CA TYR A 41 -7.63 4.72 -3.84
C TYR A 41 -6.49 4.35 -2.90
N VAL A 42 -6.77 4.32 -1.60
CA VAL A 42 -5.88 3.71 -0.60
C VAL A 42 -6.46 2.34 -0.29
N LEU A 43 -5.68 1.27 -0.49
CA LEU A 43 -6.11 -0.05 -0.05
C LEU A 43 -6.16 -0.07 1.46
N LYS A 44 -7.35 -0.32 2.01
CA LYS A 44 -7.59 -0.40 3.45
C LYS A 44 -6.88 -1.63 4.03
N ASP A 45 -6.45 -1.53 5.28
CA ASP A 45 -5.83 -2.51 6.15
C ASP A 45 -4.30 -2.67 6.01
N ALA A 46 -3.55 -1.85 6.73
CA ALA A 46 -2.14 -2.12 6.97
C ALA A 46 -1.93 -3.49 7.63
N HIS A 47 -1.57 -4.50 6.83
CA HIS A 47 -1.33 -5.83 7.34
C HIS A 47 0.13 -6.01 7.78
N ASP A 48 0.31 -6.88 8.77
CA ASP A 48 1.61 -7.22 9.35
C ASP A 48 2.50 -7.97 8.34
N ASN A 49 3.79 -8.08 8.64
CA ASN A 49 4.76 -8.80 7.81
C ASN A 49 4.57 -10.32 7.86
N VAL A 50 3.55 -10.82 7.15
CA VAL A 50 3.23 -12.24 6.98
C VAL A 50 3.52 -12.73 5.56
N PRO A 51 3.79 -14.03 5.34
CA PRO A 51 4.06 -14.57 4.01
C PRO A 51 2.90 -14.34 3.02
N ASN A 52 3.22 -14.03 1.76
CA ASN A 52 2.28 -13.78 0.64
C ASN A 52 1.39 -12.54 0.73
N GLU A 53 1.49 -11.75 1.81
CA GLU A 53 0.65 -10.57 2.00
C GLU A 53 0.71 -9.61 0.80
N TRP A 54 1.92 -9.28 0.33
CA TRP A 54 2.10 -8.41 -0.83
C TRP A 54 1.37 -8.92 -2.07
N LYS A 55 1.47 -10.21 -2.37
CA LYS A 55 0.77 -10.83 -3.48
C LYS A 55 -0.74 -10.65 -3.39
N GLU A 56 -1.33 -10.85 -2.22
CA GLU A 56 -2.78 -10.66 -2.00
C GLU A 56 -3.19 -9.21 -2.24
N ARG A 57 -2.40 -8.25 -1.73
CA ARG A 57 -2.68 -6.81 -1.87
C ARG A 57 -2.53 -6.33 -3.31
N LEU A 58 -1.56 -6.88 -4.06
CA LEU A 58 -1.40 -6.60 -5.49
C LEU A 58 -2.58 -7.15 -6.30
N ILE A 59 -3.10 -8.33 -5.95
CA ILE A 59 -4.31 -8.88 -6.57
C ILE A 59 -5.52 -7.99 -6.25
N GLU A 60 -5.68 -7.55 -5.01
CA GLU A 60 -6.74 -6.62 -4.62
C GLU A 60 -6.63 -5.30 -5.39
N ALA A 61 -5.43 -4.69 -5.45
CA ALA A 61 -5.17 -3.46 -6.20
C ALA A 61 -5.60 -3.60 -7.67
N ARG A 62 -5.27 -4.72 -8.30
CA ARG A 62 -5.66 -4.98 -9.70
C ARG A 62 -7.18 -4.93 -9.88
N GLY A 63 -7.94 -5.47 -8.92
CA GLY A 63 -9.41 -5.50 -8.96
C GLY A 63 -10.11 -4.21 -8.51
N LYS A 64 -9.40 -3.22 -7.98
CA LYS A 64 -10.02 -2.00 -7.43
C LYS A 64 -10.19 -0.91 -8.47
N GLY A 65 -11.45 -0.58 -8.75
CA GLY A 65 -11.83 0.52 -9.61
C GLY A 65 -11.58 0.26 -11.09
N ASN A 66 -12.17 1.10 -11.94
CA ASN A 66 -12.01 1.05 -13.39
C ASN A 66 -11.51 2.40 -13.91
N GLY A 67 -10.86 2.40 -15.07
CA GLY A 67 -10.32 3.62 -15.68
C GLY A 67 -9.01 4.10 -15.04
N GLN A 68 -8.66 5.36 -15.33
CA GLN A 68 -7.44 5.99 -14.82
C GLN A 68 -7.53 6.20 -13.31
N ARG A 69 -6.58 5.64 -12.57
CA ARG A 69 -6.59 5.63 -11.10
C ARG A 69 -5.20 5.51 -10.51
N ILE A 70 -5.04 5.95 -9.28
CA ILE A 70 -3.86 5.72 -8.47
C ILE A 70 -4.27 4.82 -7.32
N ILE A 71 -3.46 3.82 -6.99
CA ILE A 71 -3.64 2.93 -5.85
C ILE A 71 -2.42 3.05 -4.95
N LEU A 72 -2.65 3.31 -3.67
CA LEU A 72 -1.64 3.29 -2.63
C LEU A 72 -1.84 2.03 -1.80
N ILE A 73 -0.78 1.21 -1.69
CA ILE A 73 -0.75 -0.03 -0.93
C ILE A 73 0.17 0.19 0.28
N PRO A 74 -0.36 0.56 1.45
CA PRO A 74 0.45 0.70 2.67
C PRO A 74 0.88 -0.66 3.20
N TYR A 75 2.06 -0.73 3.83
CA TYR A 75 2.60 -1.95 4.42
C TYR A 75 3.43 -1.67 5.67
N ASN A 76 3.19 -2.44 6.72
CA ASN A 76 3.93 -2.35 7.99
C ASN A 76 5.09 -3.35 7.99
N MET A 77 6.32 -2.86 7.85
CA MET A 77 7.55 -3.67 7.86
C MET A 77 8.02 -4.05 9.28
N ALA A 78 7.08 -4.19 10.22
CA ALA A 78 7.32 -4.34 11.66
C ALA A 78 7.98 -3.10 12.31
N SER A 79 7.93 -3.04 13.64
CA SER A 79 8.57 -1.96 14.44
C SER A 79 8.17 -0.53 14.02
N PHE A 80 6.91 -0.32 13.64
CA PHE A 80 6.38 0.99 13.20
C PHE A 80 7.01 1.55 11.92
N HIS A 81 7.70 0.71 11.16
CA HIS A 81 8.24 1.09 9.87
C HIS A 81 7.17 0.93 8.80
N TRP A 82 6.71 2.07 8.28
CA TRP A 82 5.77 2.12 7.16
C TRP A 82 6.48 2.23 5.82
N ALA A 83 6.17 1.31 4.92
CA ALA A 83 6.50 1.38 3.51
C ALA A 83 5.23 1.22 2.67
N GLY A 84 5.35 1.29 1.36
CA GLY A 84 4.20 1.04 0.49
C GLY A 84 4.53 1.01 -0.98
N ILE A 85 3.53 0.65 -1.78
CA ILE A 85 3.60 0.72 -3.24
C ILE A 85 2.61 1.76 -3.74
N LEU A 86 3.06 2.61 -4.65
CA LEU A 86 2.22 3.44 -5.50
C LEU A 86 2.06 2.79 -6.86
N LEU A 87 0.82 2.59 -7.29
CA LEU A 87 0.47 2.14 -8.63
C LEU A 87 -0.37 3.22 -9.32
N LYS A 88 -0.04 3.59 -10.54
CA LYS A 88 -0.86 4.45 -11.39
C LYS A 88 -1.29 3.65 -12.61
N PHE A 89 -2.59 3.52 -12.81
CA PHE A 89 -3.18 2.84 -13.95
C PHE A 89 -3.70 3.85 -14.97
N LYS A 90 -3.54 3.52 -16.25
CA LYS A 90 -4.22 4.16 -17.37
C LYS A 90 -5.67 3.67 -17.48
N THR A 91 -6.42 4.25 -18.41
CA THR A 91 -7.83 3.90 -18.67
C THR A 91 -8.02 2.45 -19.14
N ASP A 92 -7.04 1.89 -19.86
CA ASP A 92 -7.00 0.51 -20.36
C ASP A 92 -6.51 -0.52 -19.32
N GLN A 93 -6.29 -0.09 -18.07
CA GLN A 93 -5.74 -0.88 -16.96
C GLN A 93 -4.27 -1.25 -17.09
N GLU A 94 -3.53 -0.71 -18.06
CA GLU A 94 -2.08 -0.80 -18.04
C GLU A 94 -1.51 0.05 -16.90
N ILE A 95 -0.38 -0.40 -16.33
CA ILE A 95 0.32 0.38 -15.33
C ILE A 95 1.21 1.42 -16.01
N GLU A 96 0.96 2.69 -15.68
CA GLU A 96 1.76 3.85 -16.09
C GLU A 96 2.97 4.09 -15.17
N LEU A 97 2.78 3.87 -13.87
CA LEU A 97 3.81 4.07 -12.85
C LEU A 97 3.66 3.04 -11.74
N THR A 98 4.79 2.50 -11.30
CA THR A 98 4.95 1.67 -10.10
C THR A 98 6.10 2.24 -9.29
N GLN A 99 5.93 2.42 -8.00
CA GLN A 99 7.01 2.85 -7.13
C GLN A 99 6.88 2.22 -5.75
N PHE A 100 7.93 1.57 -5.28
CA PHE A 100 8.09 1.23 -3.88
C PHE A 100 8.61 2.45 -3.13
N MET A 101 7.96 2.75 -2.02
CA MET A 101 8.25 3.91 -1.18
C MET A 101 8.60 3.41 0.21
N ASP A 102 9.86 3.61 0.59
CA ASP A 102 10.38 3.26 1.90
C ASP A 102 11.20 4.44 2.44
N PRO A 103 10.78 5.05 3.56
CA PRO A 103 11.49 6.18 4.17
C PRO A 103 12.75 5.79 4.96
N VAL A 104 12.99 4.50 5.21
CA VAL A 104 14.11 3.99 6.04
C VAL A 104 15.16 3.23 5.21
N GLU A 105 14.93 3.06 3.91
CA GLU A 105 15.81 2.37 2.95
C GLU A 105 16.16 0.91 3.37
N TYR A 106 15.30 -0.06 3.01
CA TYR A 106 15.55 -1.49 3.27
C TYR A 106 16.65 -2.14 2.42
N SER A 107 17.04 -3.35 2.84
CA SER A 107 18.01 -4.19 2.12
C SER A 107 17.51 -4.69 0.76
N ASP A 108 18.41 -4.78 -0.21
CA ASP A 108 18.18 -5.29 -1.58
C ASP A 108 17.41 -6.63 -1.66
N PHE A 109 17.62 -7.54 -0.70
CA PHE A 109 16.97 -8.85 -0.66
C PHE A 109 15.42 -8.78 -0.55
N PHE A 110 14.91 -7.80 0.20
CA PHE A 110 13.46 -7.61 0.34
C PHE A 110 12.85 -7.10 -0.97
N LEU A 111 13.55 -6.15 -1.63
CA LEU A 111 13.14 -5.59 -2.91
C LEU A 111 13.13 -6.64 -4.02
N GLU A 112 14.09 -7.56 -4.04
CA GLU A 112 14.11 -8.67 -5.00
C GLU A 112 12.91 -9.61 -4.82
N ARG A 113 12.62 -10.01 -3.57
CA ARG A 113 11.43 -10.84 -3.27
C ARG A 113 10.14 -10.13 -3.69
N LEU A 114 9.99 -8.87 -3.31
CA LEU A 114 8.81 -8.06 -3.65
C LEU A 114 8.69 -7.87 -5.17
N GLY A 115 9.80 -7.65 -5.87
CA GLY A 115 9.84 -7.55 -7.34
C GLY A 115 9.38 -8.83 -8.02
N ASN A 116 9.74 -10.00 -7.50
CA ASN A 116 9.27 -11.30 -8.01
C ASN A 116 7.77 -11.48 -7.78
N GLU A 117 7.29 -11.23 -6.55
CA GLU A 117 5.85 -11.29 -6.24
C GLU A 117 5.04 -10.30 -7.11
N PHE A 118 5.61 -9.13 -7.39
CA PHE A 118 5.02 -8.12 -8.27
C PHE A 118 4.89 -8.62 -9.71
N ALA A 119 5.97 -9.19 -10.27
CA ALA A 119 6.01 -9.67 -11.65
C ALA A 119 5.04 -10.84 -11.90
N GLU A 120 4.72 -11.63 -10.88
CA GLU A 120 3.70 -12.68 -10.97
C GLU A 120 2.29 -12.13 -11.20
N ILE A 121 1.99 -10.94 -10.66
CA ILE A 121 0.65 -10.32 -10.77
C ILE A 121 0.58 -9.36 -11.96
N TYR A 122 1.68 -8.66 -12.23
CA TYR A 122 1.80 -7.63 -13.25
C TYR A 122 2.98 -7.97 -14.19
N SER A 123 2.79 -8.93 -15.08
CA SER A 123 3.83 -9.45 -15.98
C SER A 123 4.48 -8.40 -16.88
N ASP A 124 3.76 -7.31 -17.16
CA ASP A 124 4.15 -6.29 -18.14
C ASP A 124 4.69 -5.02 -17.47
N ALA A 125 4.89 -5.05 -16.15
CA ALA A 125 5.39 -3.92 -15.37
C ALA A 125 6.52 -4.37 -14.43
N MET A 126 7.39 -3.42 -14.08
CA MET A 126 8.50 -3.64 -13.15
C MET A 126 8.39 -2.66 -12.01
N LEU A 127 8.38 -3.16 -10.78
CA LEU A 127 8.44 -2.35 -9.57
C LEU A 127 9.76 -1.56 -9.53
N ARG A 128 9.66 -0.25 -9.28
CA ARG A 128 10.78 0.69 -9.23
C ARG A 128 10.98 1.24 -7.83
#